data_AF-A0A849TQU9-F1
#
_entry.id   AF-A0A849TQU9-F1
#
_cell.length_a   1.000
_cell.length_b   1.000
_cell.length_c   1.000
_cell.angle_alpha   90.00
_cell.angle_beta   90.00
_cell.angle_gamma   90.00
#
_symmetry.space_group_name_H-M   'P 1'
#
loop_
_entity.id
_entity.type
_entity.pdbx_description
1 polymer ?
#
loop_
_entity_poly.entity_id
_entity_poly.type
_entity_poly.pdbx_seq_one_letter_code
_entity_poly.pdbx_strand_id
1 'polypeptide(L)'
;MLLATSQHQPSEKTDRRHIFTTPFRRLTAEALLQHFQTRPTVHYFPVPDVVETARSKIDHILDNQFEFNGERHQLPGSIQWLTNPSNDREWQILLHKFYYAVGLGMAYHETHAPHYAEKWVELTNSWIGTVPRDFLPSDVAGRRIQNWIFAHYYFVSNGQPHCVTPEFYGSFLESLHQQLSYLRDHVTPARNHRTLELCAIFLAAIVFPEFVESSEWLSWSKDELVKNIYSDLLPDGVHCEQSTDYHHLVLKNYLWIKKLALLNQIEMPAEFDLLVKKALEFSLYSHRPDGM
;
A
#
# COMPACT_ATOMS: atom_id res chain seq x y z
N MET A 1 -31.07 -20.17 -13.44
CA MET A 1 -29.97 -20.07 -14.42
C MET A 1 -28.72 -20.52 -13.71
N LEU A 2 -28.12 -21.64 -14.13
CA LEU A 2 -27.10 -22.39 -13.39
C LEU A 2 -25.81 -21.57 -13.24
N LEU A 3 -25.34 -21.44 -12.00
CA LEU A 3 -24.02 -20.91 -11.66
C LEU A 3 -22.98 -21.94 -12.08
N ALA A 4 -22.12 -21.56 -13.03
CA ALA A 4 -20.98 -22.36 -13.44
C ALA A 4 -19.98 -22.43 -12.28
N THR A 5 -19.78 -23.64 -11.75
CA THR A 5 -18.73 -23.98 -10.81
C THR A 5 -17.38 -23.92 -11.54
N SER A 6 -16.63 -22.86 -11.31
CA SER A 6 -15.22 -22.80 -11.70
C SER A 6 -14.43 -23.73 -10.78
N GLN A 7 -14.02 -24.88 -11.30
CA GLN A 7 -13.11 -25.81 -10.64
C GLN A 7 -11.72 -25.19 -10.62
N HIS A 8 -11.23 -24.82 -9.44
CA HIS A 8 -9.85 -24.42 -9.23
C HIS A 8 -8.95 -25.66 -9.36
N GLN A 9 -8.18 -25.74 -10.45
CA GLN A 9 -7.13 -26.73 -10.60
C GLN A 9 -6.00 -26.43 -9.59
N PRO A 10 -5.32 -27.45 -9.02
CA PRO A 10 -4.14 -27.21 -8.19
C PRO A 10 -3.05 -26.54 -9.03
N SER A 11 -2.65 -25.34 -8.62
CA SER A 11 -1.57 -24.58 -9.25
C SER A 11 -0.32 -25.45 -9.37
N GLU A 12 0.09 -25.75 -10.61
CA GLU A 12 1.50 -25.99 -10.91
C GLU A 12 2.30 -24.86 -10.23
N LYS A 13 3.50 -25.15 -9.70
CA LYS A 13 4.37 -24.10 -9.14
C LYS A 13 4.74 -23.16 -10.28
N THR A 14 3.91 -22.16 -10.55
CA THR A 14 4.11 -21.14 -11.57
C THR A 14 5.46 -20.51 -11.30
N ASP A 15 6.33 -20.49 -12.31
CA ASP A 15 7.64 -19.88 -12.17
C ASP A 15 7.50 -18.37 -11.96
N ARG A 16 7.49 -17.93 -10.71
CA ARG A 16 7.34 -16.54 -10.29
C ARG A 16 8.50 -15.63 -10.71
N ARG A 17 9.61 -16.20 -11.20
CA ARG A 17 10.83 -15.45 -11.51
C ARG A 17 10.68 -14.52 -12.72
N HIS A 18 9.63 -14.69 -13.52
CA HIS A 18 9.38 -13.87 -14.71
C HIS A 18 9.09 -12.40 -14.39
N ILE A 19 8.63 -12.08 -13.18
CA ILE A 19 8.33 -10.70 -12.76
C ILE A 19 9.60 -9.89 -12.46
N PHE A 20 10.79 -10.51 -12.43
CA PHE A 20 12.04 -9.83 -12.08
C PHE A 20 13.00 -9.66 -13.27
N THR A 21 13.77 -8.58 -13.21
CA THR A 21 14.91 -8.33 -14.11
C THR A 21 16.12 -9.21 -13.77
N THR A 22 17.11 -9.29 -14.67
CA THR A 22 18.42 -9.91 -14.35
C THR A 22 19.24 -8.92 -13.52
N PRO A 23 19.96 -9.34 -12.46
CA PRO A 23 20.23 -10.73 -12.04
C PRO A 23 19.18 -11.36 -11.11
N PHE A 24 18.23 -10.59 -10.59
CA PHE A 24 17.26 -11.04 -9.57
C PHE A 24 16.43 -12.25 -9.99
N ARG A 25 16.07 -12.32 -11.27
CA ARG A 25 15.41 -13.48 -11.90
C ARG A 25 16.14 -14.81 -11.70
N ARG A 26 17.46 -14.78 -11.49
CA ARG A 26 18.31 -15.98 -11.33
C ARG A 26 18.57 -16.35 -9.87
N LEU A 27 18.16 -15.52 -8.91
CA LEU A 27 18.34 -15.80 -7.50
C LEU A 27 17.44 -16.96 -7.06
N THR A 28 17.90 -17.73 -6.05
CA THR A 28 17.01 -18.64 -5.31
C THR A 28 16.04 -17.81 -4.46
N ALA A 29 14.99 -18.45 -3.95
CA ALA A 29 14.02 -17.75 -3.10
C ALA A 29 14.69 -17.20 -1.82
N GLU A 30 15.62 -17.95 -1.24
CA GLU A 30 16.41 -17.55 -0.06
C GLU A 30 17.28 -16.34 -0.37
N ALA A 31 18.02 -16.38 -1.48
CA ALA A 31 18.89 -15.29 -1.89
C ALA A 31 18.08 -14.02 -2.23
N LEU A 32 16.88 -14.19 -2.81
CA LEU A 32 15.97 -13.09 -3.09
C LEU A 32 15.45 -12.46 -1.78
N LEU A 33 14.96 -13.25 -0.83
CA LEU A 33 14.54 -12.75 0.47
C LEU A 33 15.69 -12.03 1.20
N GLN A 34 16.88 -12.63 1.22
CA GLN A 34 18.08 -12.04 1.83
C GLN A 34 18.44 -10.70 1.16
N HIS A 35 18.32 -10.59 -0.16
CA HIS A 35 18.53 -9.33 -0.88
C HIS A 35 17.60 -8.24 -0.35
N PHE A 36 16.30 -8.49 -0.26
CA PHE A 36 15.33 -7.51 0.24
C PHE A 36 15.49 -7.17 1.73
N GLN A 37 16.02 -8.09 2.52
CA GLN A 37 16.29 -7.91 3.95
C GLN A 37 17.57 -7.10 4.25
N THR A 38 18.49 -7.00 3.28
CA THR A 38 19.83 -6.44 3.53
C THR A 38 20.25 -5.34 2.56
N ARG A 39 19.52 -5.13 1.46
CA ARG A 39 19.85 -4.11 0.47
C ARG A 39 19.82 -2.70 1.09
N PRO A 40 20.88 -1.89 0.92
CA PRO A 40 20.95 -0.57 1.54
C PRO A 40 20.42 0.56 0.65
N THR A 41 20.10 0.29 -0.61
CA THR A 41 19.95 1.31 -1.66
C THR A 41 18.53 1.88 -1.83
N VAL A 42 17.54 1.32 -1.14
CA VAL A 42 16.14 1.72 -1.26
C VAL A 42 15.66 2.25 0.08
N HIS A 43 15.23 3.50 0.10
CA HIS A 43 14.81 4.20 1.31
C HIS A 43 13.34 4.57 1.24
N TYR A 44 12.54 4.08 2.16
CA TYR A 44 11.11 4.37 2.22
C TYR A 44 10.68 4.33 3.69
N PHE A 45 9.54 4.93 3.99
CA PHE A 45 9.05 5.02 5.36
C PHE A 45 7.52 4.91 5.37
N PRO A 46 6.97 4.21 6.38
CA PRO A 46 5.53 4.09 6.54
C PRO A 46 4.91 5.40 7.04
N VAL A 47 3.68 5.65 6.62
CA VAL A 47 2.81 6.71 7.16
C VAL A 47 1.55 6.04 7.70
N PRO A 48 1.55 5.64 8.99
CA PRO A 48 0.45 4.90 9.57
C PRO A 48 -0.80 5.77 9.74
N ASP A 49 -1.96 5.14 9.63
CA ASP A 49 -3.23 5.72 10.06
C ASP A 49 -3.38 5.54 11.57
N VAL A 50 -3.30 6.63 12.32
CA VAL A 50 -3.23 6.59 13.80
C VAL A 50 -4.43 5.88 14.45
N VAL A 51 -5.61 5.93 13.81
CA VAL A 51 -6.82 5.30 14.35
C VAL A 51 -6.78 3.81 14.06
N GLU A 52 -6.47 3.44 12.81
CA GLU A 52 -6.48 2.03 12.39
C GLU A 52 -5.25 1.24 12.85
N THR A 53 -4.15 1.91 13.20
CA THR A 53 -2.96 1.28 13.79
C THR A 53 -2.89 1.43 15.31
N ALA A 54 -3.95 1.88 15.97
CA ALA A 54 -3.99 2.00 17.41
C ALA A 54 -3.69 0.64 18.08
N ARG A 55 -2.76 0.63 19.05
CA ARG A 55 -2.25 -0.60 19.67
C ARG A 55 -3.35 -1.51 20.20
N SER A 56 -4.40 -0.94 20.81
CA SER A 56 -5.56 -1.67 21.30
C SER A 56 -6.34 -2.39 20.20
N LYS A 57 -6.48 -1.81 19.00
CA LYS A 57 -7.08 -2.51 17.85
C LYS A 57 -6.18 -3.64 17.36
N ILE A 58 -4.87 -3.41 17.28
CA ILE A 58 -3.89 -4.38 16.79
C ILE A 58 -3.83 -5.62 17.69
N ASP A 59 -3.88 -5.46 19.01
CA ASP A 59 -3.87 -6.59 19.92
C ASP A 59 -5.12 -7.47 19.78
N HIS A 60 -6.30 -6.89 19.56
CA HIS A 60 -7.53 -7.66 19.29
C HIS A 60 -7.46 -8.45 17.97
N ILE A 61 -6.70 -7.95 16.98
CA ILE A 61 -6.56 -8.63 15.68
C ILE A 61 -5.79 -9.95 15.83
N LEU A 62 -4.93 -10.09 16.83
CA LEU A 62 -4.27 -11.38 17.12
C LEU A 62 -5.29 -12.49 17.35
N ASP A 63 -6.42 -12.15 17.98
CA ASP A 63 -7.55 -13.03 18.23
C ASP A 63 -8.64 -12.97 17.15
N ASN A 64 -8.33 -12.46 15.94
CA ASN A 64 -9.29 -12.28 14.83
C ASN A 64 -10.49 -11.37 15.14
N GLN A 65 -10.34 -10.45 16.08
CA GLN A 65 -11.35 -9.44 16.36
C GLN A 65 -10.99 -8.12 15.68
N PHE A 66 -11.80 -7.72 14.70
CA PHE A 66 -11.58 -6.53 13.87
C PHE A 66 -12.61 -5.45 14.18
N GLU A 67 -12.17 -4.20 14.25
CA GLU A 67 -13.01 -3.04 14.52
C GLU A 67 -12.82 -1.96 13.46
N PHE A 68 -13.85 -1.71 12.66
CA PHE A 68 -13.86 -0.73 11.59
C PHE A 68 -15.15 0.09 11.64
N ASN A 69 -15.06 1.39 11.40
CA ASN A 69 -16.20 2.32 11.42
C ASN A 69 -17.09 2.22 12.69
N GLY A 70 -16.46 1.97 13.85
CA GLY A 70 -17.17 1.81 15.13
C GLY A 70 -17.85 0.45 15.33
N GLU A 71 -17.75 -0.48 14.37
CA GLU A 71 -18.33 -1.82 14.46
C GLU A 71 -17.23 -2.88 14.62
N ARG A 72 -17.42 -3.74 15.63
CA ARG A 72 -16.49 -4.81 16.00
C ARG A 72 -17.08 -6.17 15.67
N HIS A 73 -16.31 -6.99 14.94
CA HIS A 73 -16.69 -8.35 14.60
C HIS A 73 -15.59 -9.35 14.95
N GLN A 74 -16.00 -10.49 15.48
CA GLN A 74 -15.15 -11.67 15.64
C GLN A 74 -15.19 -12.49 14.36
N LEU A 75 -14.06 -12.59 13.66
CA LEU A 75 -13.95 -13.44 12.49
C LEU A 75 -13.56 -14.87 12.88
N PRO A 76 -14.02 -15.90 12.13
CA PRO A 76 -13.57 -17.27 12.33
C PRO A 76 -12.07 -17.40 12.02
N GLY A 77 -11.43 -18.44 12.57
CA GLY A 77 -9.99 -18.71 12.35
C GLY A 77 -9.61 -18.81 10.86
N SER A 78 -10.51 -19.32 10.02
CA SER A 78 -10.41 -19.19 8.56
C SER A 78 -11.29 -18.04 8.10
N ILE A 79 -10.69 -16.87 7.90
CA ILE A 79 -11.42 -15.66 7.48
C ILE A 79 -12.13 -15.89 6.15
N GLN A 80 -13.44 -15.66 6.14
CA GLN A 80 -14.27 -15.67 4.94
C GLN A 80 -14.20 -14.30 4.25
N TRP A 81 -13.10 -14.00 3.57
CA TRP A 81 -12.82 -12.68 2.99
C TRP A 81 -13.94 -12.11 2.08
N LEU A 82 -14.66 -13.00 1.38
CA LEU A 82 -15.70 -12.60 0.44
C LEU A 82 -17.06 -12.34 1.11
N THR A 83 -17.17 -12.56 2.43
CA THR A 83 -18.39 -12.35 3.20
C THR A 83 -18.22 -11.13 4.11
N ASN A 84 -19.15 -10.18 4.05
CA ASN A 84 -19.18 -9.05 4.98
C ASN A 84 -20.04 -9.41 6.22
N PRO A 85 -19.49 -9.41 7.44
CA PRO A 85 -20.28 -9.65 8.65
C PRO A 85 -21.10 -8.42 9.10
N SER A 86 -20.80 -7.23 8.55
CA SER A 86 -21.49 -5.98 8.85
C SER A 86 -22.57 -5.68 7.79
N ASN A 87 -23.59 -4.91 8.20
CA ASN A 87 -24.54 -4.31 7.26
C ASN A 87 -23.94 -3.10 6.51
N ASP A 88 -22.84 -2.53 7.01
CA ASP A 88 -22.09 -1.47 6.39
C ASP A 88 -21.05 -2.04 5.41
N ARG A 89 -21.15 -1.62 4.14
CA ARG A 89 -20.20 -2.01 3.09
C ARG A 89 -18.79 -1.48 3.36
N GLU A 90 -18.67 -0.32 4.02
CA GLU A 90 -17.37 0.27 4.33
C GLU A 90 -16.55 -0.61 5.27
N TRP A 91 -17.21 -1.42 6.11
CA TRP A 91 -16.53 -2.37 6.98
C TRP A 91 -15.68 -3.37 6.17
N GLN A 92 -16.25 -3.97 5.13
CA GLN A 92 -15.52 -4.88 4.23
C GLN A 92 -14.44 -4.14 3.44
N ILE A 93 -14.71 -2.91 3.01
CA ILE A 93 -13.71 -2.08 2.33
C ILE A 93 -12.50 -1.85 3.24
N LEU A 94 -12.71 -1.49 4.52
CA LEU A 94 -11.65 -1.25 5.50
C LEU A 94 -10.87 -2.52 5.84
N LEU A 95 -11.56 -3.67 5.97
CA LEU A 95 -10.90 -4.98 6.09
C LEU A 95 -9.91 -5.23 4.95
N HIS A 96 -10.29 -4.89 3.72
CA HIS A 96 -9.48 -5.10 2.52
C HIS A 96 -8.45 -3.99 2.25
N LYS A 97 -8.44 -2.89 3.03
CA LYS A 97 -7.41 -1.85 2.98
C LYS A 97 -6.16 -2.21 3.80
N PHE A 98 -6.22 -3.21 4.69
CA PHE A 98 -5.05 -3.75 5.43
C PHE A 98 -4.28 -2.73 6.29
N TYR A 99 -4.93 -1.69 6.81
CA TYR A 99 -4.27 -0.73 7.72
C TYR A 99 -3.59 -1.42 8.91
N TYR A 100 -4.25 -2.46 9.43
CA TYR A 100 -3.74 -3.27 10.52
C TYR A 100 -2.42 -4.00 10.21
N ALA A 101 -2.07 -4.24 8.95
CA ALA A 101 -0.76 -4.82 8.60
C ALA A 101 0.39 -3.91 9.04
N VAL A 102 0.21 -2.59 8.88
CA VAL A 102 1.18 -1.58 9.34
C VAL A 102 1.26 -1.57 10.86
N GLY A 103 0.10 -1.62 11.54
CA GLY A 103 0.03 -1.65 13.01
C GLY A 103 0.66 -2.90 13.62
N LEU A 104 0.47 -4.08 13.01
CA LEU A 104 1.19 -5.31 13.37
C LEU A 104 2.71 -5.11 13.24
N GLY A 105 3.16 -4.49 12.15
CA GLY A 105 4.58 -4.17 11.94
C GLY A 105 5.15 -3.22 12.99
N MET A 106 4.40 -2.17 13.34
CA MET A 106 4.76 -1.24 14.41
C MET A 106 4.88 -1.94 15.76
N ALA A 107 3.89 -2.75 16.12
CA ALA A 107 3.88 -3.51 17.38
C ALA A 107 5.03 -4.53 17.45
N TYR A 108 5.34 -5.20 16.34
CA TYR A 108 6.51 -6.09 16.24
C TYR A 108 7.82 -5.33 16.43
N HIS A 109 7.98 -4.18 15.78
CA HIS A 109 9.20 -3.39 15.88
C HIS A 109 9.44 -2.84 17.29
N GLU A 110 8.37 -2.49 18.00
CA GLU A 110 8.42 -2.02 19.40
C GLU A 110 8.73 -3.16 20.38
N THR A 111 8.08 -4.32 20.23
CA THR A 111 8.08 -5.37 21.27
C THR A 111 8.96 -6.57 20.95
N HIS A 112 9.35 -6.74 19.68
CA HIS A 112 9.98 -7.95 19.13
C HIS A 112 9.16 -9.24 19.32
N ALA A 113 7.87 -9.15 19.66
CA ALA A 113 7.05 -10.32 19.89
C ALA A 113 6.64 -11.00 18.57
N PRO A 114 6.96 -12.29 18.35
CA PRO A 114 6.83 -12.94 17.05
C PRO A 114 5.39 -13.08 16.55
N HIS A 115 4.40 -13.11 17.46
CA HIS A 115 2.99 -13.30 17.11
C HIS A 115 2.43 -12.18 16.20
N TYR A 116 2.98 -10.97 16.24
CA TYR A 116 2.58 -9.91 15.30
C TYR A 116 2.99 -10.22 13.86
N ALA A 117 4.21 -10.74 13.68
CA ALA A 117 4.70 -11.14 12.36
C ALA A 117 3.97 -12.40 11.86
N GLU A 118 3.76 -13.38 12.75
CA GLU A 118 2.97 -14.58 12.45
C GLU A 118 1.55 -14.23 12.00
N LYS A 119 0.90 -13.28 12.69
CA LYS A 119 -0.44 -12.81 12.31
C LYS A 119 -0.45 -12.11 10.96
N TRP A 120 0.56 -11.28 10.67
CA TRP A 120 0.68 -10.65 9.36
C TRP A 120 0.82 -11.69 8.24
N VAL A 121 1.69 -12.70 8.43
CA VAL A 121 1.88 -13.80 7.47
C VAL A 121 0.58 -14.58 7.28
N GLU A 122 -0.12 -14.94 8.37
CA GLU A 122 -1.41 -15.64 8.34
C GLU A 122 -2.45 -14.89 7.50
N LEU A 123 -2.71 -13.63 7.85
CA LEU A 123 -3.74 -12.80 7.21
C LEU A 123 -3.41 -12.57 5.73
N THR A 124 -2.16 -12.24 5.44
CA THR A 124 -1.71 -11.94 4.07
C THR A 124 -1.77 -13.18 3.19
N ASN A 125 -1.27 -14.32 3.66
CA ASN A 125 -1.30 -15.57 2.89
C ASN A 125 -2.73 -16.07 2.65
N SER A 126 -3.60 -15.98 3.67
CA SER A 126 -5.02 -16.32 3.53
C SER A 126 -5.72 -15.44 2.49
N TRP A 127 -5.42 -14.14 2.49
CA TRP A 127 -5.98 -13.20 1.51
C TRP A 127 -5.50 -13.51 0.09
N ILE A 128 -4.20 -13.74 -0.11
CA ILE A 128 -3.59 -14.09 -1.41
C ILE A 128 -4.24 -15.34 -2.00
N GLY A 129 -4.53 -16.35 -1.16
CA GLY A 129 -5.14 -17.60 -1.62
C GLY A 129 -6.64 -17.54 -1.89
N THR A 130 -7.33 -16.44 -1.56
CA THR A 130 -8.80 -16.39 -1.55
C THR A 130 -9.39 -15.26 -2.40
N VAL A 131 -8.78 -14.08 -2.40
CA VAL A 131 -9.43 -12.86 -2.91
C VAL A 131 -9.03 -12.56 -4.35
N PRO A 132 -9.98 -12.54 -5.31
CA PRO A 132 -9.71 -12.09 -6.67
C PRO A 132 -9.25 -10.63 -6.71
N ARG A 133 -8.34 -10.30 -7.63
CA ARG A 133 -7.76 -8.95 -7.76
C ARG A 133 -8.80 -7.84 -8.02
N ASP A 134 -9.88 -8.19 -8.72
CA ASP A 134 -10.98 -7.31 -9.13
C ASP A 134 -12.19 -7.35 -8.18
N PHE A 135 -12.06 -8.00 -7.02
CA PHE A 135 -13.15 -8.17 -6.06
C PHE A 135 -13.72 -6.85 -5.52
N LEU A 136 -12.85 -5.84 -5.31
CA LEU A 136 -13.23 -4.51 -4.83
C LEU A 136 -12.69 -3.43 -5.76
N PRO A 137 -13.23 -2.20 -5.69
CA PRO A 137 -12.73 -1.06 -6.46
C PRO A 137 -11.21 -0.87 -6.34
N SER A 138 -10.60 -0.32 -7.39
CA SER A 138 -9.14 -0.16 -7.53
C SER A 138 -8.52 0.66 -6.41
N ASP A 139 -9.24 1.63 -5.85
CA ASP A 139 -8.73 2.49 -4.77
C ASP A 139 -8.49 1.71 -3.47
N VAL A 140 -9.27 0.65 -3.25
CA VAL A 140 -9.04 -0.33 -2.17
C VAL A 140 -7.73 -1.07 -2.40
N ALA A 141 -7.44 -1.46 -3.65
CA ALA A 141 -6.16 -2.08 -4.01
C ALA A 141 -4.99 -1.12 -3.82
N GLY A 142 -5.13 0.15 -4.23
CA GLY A 142 -4.11 1.18 -3.98
C GLY A 142 -3.75 1.30 -2.51
N ARG A 143 -4.74 1.39 -1.63
CA ARG A 143 -4.49 1.46 -0.19
C ARG A 143 -3.89 0.16 0.38
N ARG A 144 -4.35 -1.01 -0.07
CA ARG A 144 -3.80 -2.30 0.36
C ARG A 144 -2.34 -2.46 -0.04
N ILE A 145 -2.00 -2.14 -1.30
CA ILE A 145 -0.61 -2.14 -1.81
C ILE A 145 0.24 -1.26 -0.91
N GLN A 146 -0.17 -0.02 -0.66
CA GLN A 146 0.56 0.91 0.21
C GLN A 146 0.79 0.30 1.61
N ASN A 147 -0.26 -0.23 2.23
CA ASN A 147 -0.17 -0.78 3.58
C ASN A 147 0.65 -2.09 3.65
N TRP A 148 0.63 -2.92 2.60
CA TRP A 148 1.50 -4.08 2.49
C TRP A 148 2.97 -3.70 2.37
N ILE A 149 3.28 -2.65 1.60
CA ILE A 149 4.64 -2.11 1.48
C ILE A 149 5.10 -1.50 2.82
N PHE A 150 4.20 -0.85 3.54
CA PHE A 150 4.48 -0.35 4.88
C PHE A 150 4.68 -1.47 5.91
N ALA A 151 3.94 -2.58 5.84
CA ALA A 151 4.22 -3.77 6.65
C ALA A 151 5.60 -4.37 6.30
N HIS A 152 5.91 -4.46 5.00
CA HIS A 152 7.20 -4.92 4.49
C HIS A 152 8.38 -4.11 5.06
N TYR A 153 8.22 -2.80 5.27
CA TYR A 153 9.22 -1.97 5.95
C TYR A 153 9.64 -2.56 7.30
N TYR A 154 8.67 -2.98 8.12
CA TYR A 154 8.92 -3.50 9.47
C TYR A 154 9.37 -4.97 9.46
N PHE A 155 8.74 -5.81 8.64
CA PHE A 155 8.95 -7.26 8.68
C PHE A 155 10.04 -7.78 7.74
N VAL A 156 10.52 -6.97 6.81
CA VAL A 156 11.54 -7.38 5.83
C VAL A 156 12.73 -6.44 5.86
N SER A 157 12.52 -5.13 5.69
CA SER A 157 13.66 -4.19 5.61
C SER A 157 14.25 -3.80 6.97
N ASN A 158 13.45 -3.77 8.03
CA ASN A 158 13.88 -3.40 9.39
C ASN A 158 13.60 -4.50 10.43
N GLY A 159 13.29 -5.70 9.96
CA GLY A 159 13.01 -6.87 10.78
C GLY A 159 13.19 -8.13 9.95
N GLN A 160 13.49 -9.24 10.62
CA GLN A 160 13.74 -10.54 9.97
C GLN A 160 13.12 -11.67 10.81
N PRO A 161 11.80 -11.62 11.12
CA PRO A 161 11.15 -12.67 11.88
C PRO A 161 11.20 -14.00 11.11
N HIS A 162 11.42 -15.10 11.84
CA HIS A 162 11.58 -16.43 11.25
C HIS A 162 10.37 -16.93 10.45
N CYS A 163 9.16 -16.43 10.75
CA CYS A 163 7.93 -16.81 10.05
C CYS A 163 7.84 -16.24 8.62
N VAL A 164 8.68 -15.26 8.25
CA VAL A 164 8.78 -14.74 6.88
C VAL A 164 9.69 -15.65 6.09
N THR A 165 9.12 -16.72 5.54
CA THR A 165 9.87 -17.70 4.77
C THR A 165 10.05 -17.25 3.30
N PRO A 166 11.05 -17.79 2.59
CA PRO A 166 11.22 -17.54 1.15
C PRO A 166 9.96 -17.84 0.32
N GLU A 167 9.21 -18.88 0.67
CA GLU A 167 7.98 -19.27 -0.04
C GLU A 167 6.86 -18.25 0.14
N PHE A 168 6.62 -17.82 1.40
CA PHE A 168 5.65 -16.77 1.69
C PHE A 168 6.04 -15.48 0.96
N TYR A 169 7.31 -15.10 1.06
CA TYR A 169 7.79 -13.86 0.46
C TYR A 169 7.67 -13.86 -1.08
N GLY A 170 7.96 -15.00 -1.72
CA GLY A 170 7.71 -15.17 -3.15
C GLY A 170 6.23 -15.02 -3.52
N SER A 171 5.31 -15.57 -2.73
CA SER A 171 3.86 -15.40 -2.94
C SER A 171 3.43 -13.95 -2.73
N PHE A 172 3.99 -13.29 -1.72
CA PHE A 172 3.75 -11.87 -1.43
C PHE A 172 4.16 -10.98 -2.59
N LEU A 173 5.38 -11.15 -3.13
CA LEU A 173 5.88 -10.35 -4.25
C LEU A 173 5.07 -10.59 -5.53
N GLU A 174 4.71 -11.85 -5.83
CA GLU A 174 3.86 -12.17 -6.98
C GLU A 174 2.47 -11.52 -6.85
N SER A 175 1.83 -11.63 -5.69
CA SER A 175 0.52 -10.99 -5.47
C SER A 175 0.61 -9.47 -5.54
N LEU A 176 1.66 -8.88 -4.97
CA LEU A 176 1.87 -7.43 -5.01
C LEU A 176 2.05 -6.94 -6.46
N HIS A 177 2.87 -7.65 -7.25
CA HIS A 177 3.09 -7.36 -8.68
C HIS A 177 1.79 -7.44 -9.50
N GLN A 178 0.98 -8.50 -9.30
CA GLN A 178 -0.29 -8.65 -9.98
C GLN A 178 -1.29 -7.55 -9.61
N GLN A 179 -1.34 -7.17 -8.33
CA GLN A 179 -2.20 -6.08 -7.86
C GLN A 179 -1.75 -4.73 -8.43
N LEU A 180 -0.45 -4.47 -8.50
CA LEU A 180 0.12 -3.26 -9.09
C LEU A 180 -0.18 -3.15 -10.59
N SER A 181 0.02 -4.25 -11.32
CA SER A 181 -0.30 -4.32 -12.75
C SER A 181 -1.79 -4.02 -12.99
N TYR A 182 -2.68 -4.65 -12.21
CA TYR A 182 -4.11 -4.37 -12.27
C TYR A 182 -4.42 -2.90 -11.94
N LEU A 183 -3.85 -2.38 -10.85
CA LEU A 183 -4.08 -1.00 -10.43
C LEU A 183 -3.66 0.00 -11.50
N ARG A 184 -2.48 -0.18 -12.10
CA ARG A 184 -1.96 0.67 -13.18
C ARG A 184 -2.95 0.79 -14.34
N ASP A 185 -3.61 -0.31 -14.70
CA ASP A 185 -4.59 -0.33 -15.80
C ASP A 185 -5.99 0.17 -15.41
N HIS A 186 -6.27 0.32 -14.11
CA HIS A 186 -7.61 0.63 -13.58
C HIS A 186 -7.63 1.85 -12.63
N VAL A 187 -6.62 2.71 -12.65
CA VAL A 187 -6.58 3.92 -11.84
C VAL A 187 -7.84 4.76 -12.08
N THR A 188 -8.50 5.17 -10.99
CA THR A 188 -9.71 5.99 -11.02
C THR A 188 -9.47 7.31 -11.76
N PRO A 189 -10.47 7.88 -12.45
CA PRO A 189 -10.24 9.00 -13.36
C PRO A 189 -9.87 10.32 -12.69
N ALA A 190 -10.28 10.55 -11.44
CA ALA A 190 -10.04 11.82 -10.72
C ALA A 190 -10.25 11.68 -9.21
N ARG A 191 -9.95 12.78 -8.48
CA ARG A 191 -10.15 12.99 -7.03
C ARG A 191 -9.19 12.21 -6.15
N ASN A 192 -9.39 12.33 -4.84
CA ASN A 192 -8.55 11.76 -3.79
C ASN A 192 -8.21 10.27 -3.97
N HIS A 193 -9.12 9.47 -4.51
CA HIS A 193 -8.84 8.06 -4.80
C HIS A 193 -7.71 7.92 -5.82
N ARG A 194 -7.75 8.67 -6.93
CA ARG A 194 -6.70 8.69 -7.96
C ARG A 194 -5.36 9.09 -7.37
N THR A 195 -5.33 10.13 -6.54
CA THR A 195 -4.10 10.59 -5.87
C THR A 195 -3.47 9.47 -5.04
N LEU A 196 -4.28 8.73 -4.27
CA LEU A 196 -3.80 7.61 -3.45
C LEU A 196 -3.33 6.40 -4.28
N GLU A 197 -4.00 6.09 -5.38
CA GLU A 197 -3.61 5.02 -6.30
C GLU A 197 -2.27 5.33 -6.98
N LEU A 198 -2.08 6.56 -7.46
CA LEU A 198 -0.82 7.02 -8.05
C LEU A 198 0.31 7.02 -7.01
N CYS A 199 0.03 7.44 -5.77
CA CYS A 199 0.96 7.32 -4.65
C CYS A 199 1.41 5.87 -4.42
N ALA A 200 0.49 4.90 -4.49
CA ALA A 200 0.80 3.49 -4.28
C ALA A 200 1.68 2.90 -5.41
N ILE A 201 1.39 3.26 -6.67
CA ILE A 201 2.20 2.85 -7.83
C ILE A 201 3.60 3.47 -7.75
N PHE A 202 3.70 4.76 -7.46
CA PHE A 202 4.98 5.46 -7.30
C PHE A 202 5.83 4.83 -6.18
N LEU A 203 5.21 4.57 -5.02
CA LEU A 203 5.88 3.90 -3.90
C LEU A 203 6.38 2.51 -4.29
N ALA A 204 5.55 1.70 -4.94
CA ALA A 204 5.94 0.36 -5.32
C ALA A 204 7.08 0.35 -6.35
N ALA A 205 7.06 1.25 -7.32
CA ALA A 205 8.13 1.38 -8.30
C ALA A 205 9.47 1.74 -7.64
N ILE A 206 9.44 2.58 -6.60
CA ILE A 206 10.63 2.90 -5.80
C ILE A 206 11.08 1.72 -4.95
N VAL A 207 10.14 1.03 -4.30
CA VAL A 207 10.47 -0.02 -3.34
C VAL A 207 10.89 -1.31 -4.04
N PHE A 208 10.38 -1.60 -5.23
CA PHE A 208 10.70 -2.84 -5.96
C PHE A 208 11.27 -2.53 -7.35
N PRO A 209 12.46 -1.89 -7.45
CA PRO A 209 13.13 -1.65 -8.73
C PRO A 209 13.52 -2.95 -9.46
N GLU A 210 13.47 -4.09 -8.76
CA GLU A 210 13.76 -5.40 -9.32
C GLU A 210 12.68 -5.91 -10.28
N PHE A 211 11.44 -5.41 -10.17
CA PHE A 211 10.36 -5.80 -11.08
C PHE A 211 10.61 -5.33 -12.50
N VAL A 212 10.22 -6.14 -13.49
CA VAL A 212 10.43 -5.84 -14.92
C VAL A 212 9.80 -4.51 -15.33
N GLU A 213 8.58 -4.24 -14.85
CA GLU A 213 7.79 -3.05 -15.17
C GLU A 213 8.13 -1.85 -14.27
N SER A 214 8.98 -2.01 -13.26
CA SER A 214 9.21 -0.98 -12.23
C SER A 214 9.64 0.37 -12.80
N SER A 215 10.54 0.35 -13.79
CA SER A 215 10.99 1.57 -14.48
C SER A 215 9.87 2.27 -15.27
N GLU A 216 8.95 1.51 -15.88
CA GLU A 216 7.78 2.04 -16.57
C GLU A 216 6.78 2.61 -15.57
N TRP A 217 6.46 1.89 -14.50
CA TRP A 217 5.59 2.37 -13.42
C TRP A 217 6.11 3.66 -12.79
N LEU A 218 7.43 3.77 -12.57
CA LEU A 218 8.03 4.99 -12.03
C LEU A 218 7.87 6.17 -13.00
N SER A 219 8.22 5.97 -14.28
CA SER A 219 8.10 7.03 -15.27
C SER A 219 6.64 7.47 -15.45
N TRP A 220 5.74 6.51 -15.62
CA TRP A 220 4.32 6.74 -15.82
C TRP A 220 3.68 7.45 -14.63
N SER A 221 3.95 6.99 -13.40
CA SER A 221 3.38 7.59 -12.20
C SER A 221 3.85 9.03 -11.99
N LYS A 222 5.11 9.37 -12.33
CA LYS A 222 5.58 10.77 -12.29
C LYS A 222 4.78 11.68 -13.21
N ASP A 223 4.51 11.24 -14.44
CA ASP A 223 3.74 12.03 -15.42
C ASP A 223 2.28 12.15 -15.00
N GLU A 224 1.67 11.07 -14.52
CA GLU A 224 0.29 11.05 -14.05
C GLU A 224 0.09 11.86 -12.77
N LEU A 225 1.07 11.91 -11.88
CA LEU A 225 1.02 12.76 -10.69
C LEU A 225 0.96 14.24 -11.07
N VAL A 226 1.74 14.69 -12.07
CA VAL A 226 1.66 16.08 -12.56
C VAL A 226 0.28 16.37 -13.16
N LYS A 227 -0.25 15.48 -13.99
CA LYS A 227 -1.61 15.62 -14.56
C LYS A 227 -2.68 15.65 -13.47
N ASN A 228 -2.51 14.83 -12.43
CA ASN A 228 -3.43 14.78 -11.30
C ASN A 228 -3.40 16.07 -10.49
N ILE A 229 -2.23 16.66 -10.26
CA ILE A 229 -2.11 17.95 -9.56
C ILE A 229 -2.91 19.05 -10.29
N TYR A 230 -2.89 19.10 -11.62
CA TYR A 230 -3.71 20.08 -12.36
C TYR A 230 -5.23 19.85 -12.24
N SER A 231 -5.65 18.63 -11.90
CA SER A 231 -7.05 18.31 -11.65
C SER A 231 -7.46 18.62 -10.20
N ASP A 232 -6.52 18.44 -9.27
CA ASP A 232 -6.71 18.70 -7.83
C ASP A 232 -6.57 20.19 -7.49
N LEU A 233 -5.68 20.93 -8.15
CA LEU A 233 -5.33 22.31 -7.81
C LEU A 233 -5.75 23.32 -8.88
N LEU A 234 -6.32 24.43 -8.42
CA LEU A 234 -6.59 25.62 -9.20
C LEU A 234 -5.26 26.34 -9.58
N PRO A 235 -5.27 27.28 -10.54
CA PRO A 235 -4.05 27.95 -11.01
C PRO A 235 -3.24 28.69 -9.91
N ASP A 236 -3.90 29.08 -8.83
CA ASP A 236 -3.33 29.74 -7.64
C ASP A 236 -2.84 28.74 -6.57
N GLY A 237 -2.98 27.43 -6.79
CA GLY A 237 -2.56 26.38 -5.87
C GLY A 237 -3.61 25.93 -4.86
N VAL A 238 -4.79 26.55 -4.85
CA VAL A 238 -5.89 26.15 -3.94
C VAL A 238 -6.49 24.84 -4.44
N HIS A 239 -6.85 23.93 -3.51
CA HIS A 239 -7.51 22.69 -3.90
C HIS A 239 -8.91 22.97 -4.47
N CYS A 240 -9.33 22.23 -5.50
CA CYS A 240 -10.54 22.51 -6.26
C CYS A 240 -11.84 22.40 -5.44
N GLU A 241 -11.83 21.62 -4.35
CA GLU A 241 -12.97 21.53 -3.40
C GLU A 241 -13.06 22.73 -2.44
N GLN A 242 -12.06 23.62 -2.41
CA GLN A 242 -12.04 24.86 -1.59
C GLN A 242 -12.30 24.63 -0.09
N SER A 243 -11.95 23.44 0.41
CA SER A 243 -11.90 23.12 1.83
C SER A 243 -10.44 23.09 2.29
N THR A 244 -10.12 23.79 3.38
CA THR A 244 -8.78 23.79 3.99
C THR A 244 -8.37 22.38 4.40
N ASP A 245 -9.27 21.63 5.02
CA ASP A 245 -9.00 20.25 5.47
C ASP A 245 -8.64 19.34 4.27
N TYR A 246 -9.44 19.40 3.20
CA TYR A 246 -9.15 18.63 1.98
C TYR A 246 -7.89 19.11 1.27
N HIS A 247 -7.63 20.43 1.27
CA HIS A 247 -6.40 20.98 0.74
C HIS A 247 -5.17 20.39 1.44
N HIS A 248 -5.15 20.38 2.77
CA HIS A 248 -4.04 19.80 3.54
C HIS A 248 -3.94 18.28 3.39
N LEU A 249 -5.07 17.58 3.25
CA LEU A 249 -5.10 16.14 2.97
C LEU A 249 -4.38 15.81 1.66
N VAL A 250 -4.69 16.54 0.59
CA VAL A 250 -4.08 16.36 -0.73
C VAL A 250 -2.61 16.81 -0.73
N LEU A 251 -2.32 17.99 -0.16
CA LEU A 251 -0.97 18.51 -0.07
C LEU A 251 -0.02 17.55 0.68
N LYS A 252 -0.48 16.93 1.78
CA LYS A 252 0.29 15.94 2.52
C LYS A 252 0.73 14.76 1.63
N ASN A 253 -0.12 14.30 0.71
CA ASN A 253 0.23 13.21 -0.21
C ASN A 253 1.36 13.64 -1.18
N TYR A 254 1.28 14.85 -1.74
CA TYR A 254 2.32 15.36 -2.63
C TYR A 254 3.65 15.65 -1.91
N LEU A 255 3.60 16.16 -0.69
CA LEU A 255 4.81 16.32 0.14
C LEU A 255 5.45 14.97 0.48
N TRP A 256 4.64 13.95 0.73
CA TRP A 256 5.12 12.60 0.96
C TRP A 256 5.82 12.02 -0.29
N ILE A 257 5.24 12.19 -1.48
CA ILE A 257 5.89 11.85 -2.75
C ILE A 257 7.24 12.57 -2.89
N LYS A 258 7.26 13.90 -2.66
CA LYS A 258 8.49 14.69 -2.77
C LYS A 258 9.58 14.16 -1.83
N LYS A 259 9.23 13.90 -0.57
CA LYS A 259 10.15 13.35 0.42
C LYS A 259 10.67 11.98 0.00
N LEU A 260 9.79 11.10 -0.48
CA LEU A 260 10.18 9.77 -0.94
C LEU A 260 11.11 9.83 -2.17
N ALA A 261 10.83 10.72 -3.12
CA ALA A 261 11.69 10.96 -4.27
C ALA A 261 13.09 11.44 -3.86
N LEU A 262 13.16 12.40 -2.94
CA LEU A 262 14.43 12.92 -2.41
C LEU A 262 15.26 11.84 -1.72
N LEU A 263 14.63 10.99 -0.91
CA LEU A 263 15.32 9.89 -0.21
C LEU A 263 15.95 8.87 -1.17
N ASN A 264 15.42 8.74 -2.38
CA ASN A 264 15.90 7.79 -3.40
C ASN A 264 16.59 8.47 -4.59
N GLN A 265 16.91 9.77 -4.48
CA GLN A 265 17.56 10.54 -5.54
C GLN A 265 16.80 10.49 -6.89
N ILE A 266 15.46 10.46 -6.82
CA ILE A 266 14.58 10.47 -7.99
C ILE A 266 14.24 11.90 -8.33
N GLU A 267 14.60 12.31 -9.54
CA GLU A 267 14.22 13.62 -10.08
C GLU A 267 12.73 13.62 -10.43
N MET A 268 11.95 14.50 -9.82
CA MET A 268 10.56 14.75 -10.19
C MET A 268 10.48 15.80 -11.31
N PRO A 269 9.45 15.79 -12.16
CA PRO A 269 9.26 16.85 -13.15
C PRO A 269 9.23 18.22 -12.47
N ALA A 270 9.92 19.23 -13.03
CA ALA A 270 9.98 20.57 -12.43
C ALA A 270 8.59 21.19 -12.18
N GLU A 271 7.62 20.86 -13.04
CA GLU A 271 6.20 21.23 -12.91
C GLU A 271 5.59 20.76 -11.58
N PHE A 272 5.96 19.55 -11.12
CA PHE A 272 5.49 19.00 -9.84
C PHE A 272 5.88 19.92 -8.68
N ASP A 273 7.15 20.31 -8.63
CA ASP A 273 7.67 21.17 -7.57
C ASP A 273 7.04 22.56 -7.60
N LEU A 274 6.82 23.12 -8.80
CA LEU A 274 6.16 24.41 -8.97
C LEU A 274 4.73 24.39 -8.42
N LEU A 275 3.94 23.36 -8.76
CA LEU A 275 2.54 23.26 -8.34
C LEU A 275 2.41 22.97 -6.83
N VAL A 276 3.25 22.08 -6.30
CA VAL A 276 3.30 21.82 -4.84
C VAL A 276 3.70 23.06 -4.06
N LYS A 277 4.62 23.87 -4.59
CA LYS A 277 5.01 25.15 -3.97
C LYS A 277 3.83 26.12 -3.88
N LYS A 278 3.00 26.25 -4.91
CA LYS A 278 1.79 27.10 -4.86
C LYS A 278 0.80 26.62 -3.80
N ALA A 279 0.57 25.32 -3.71
CA ALA A 279 -0.27 24.76 -2.65
C ALA A 279 0.30 25.04 -1.24
N LEU A 280 1.62 24.94 -1.07
CA LEU A 280 2.28 25.32 0.19
C LEU A 280 2.11 26.81 0.51
N GLU A 281 2.22 27.69 -0.49
CA GLU A 281 1.99 29.13 -0.32
C GLU A 281 0.56 29.40 0.15
N PHE A 282 -0.46 28.80 -0.47
CA PHE A 282 -1.84 28.90 0.03
C PHE A 282 -1.95 28.41 1.47
N SER A 283 -1.40 27.23 1.79
CA SER A 283 -1.39 26.70 3.15
C SER A 283 -0.75 27.68 4.14
N LEU A 284 0.32 28.40 3.78
CA LEU A 284 0.93 29.38 4.67
C LEU A 284 -0.03 30.56 4.98
N TYR A 285 -0.79 31.02 3.99
CA TYR A 285 -1.74 32.12 4.16
C TYR A 285 -3.08 31.70 4.77
N SER A 286 -3.43 30.41 4.72
CA SER A 286 -4.67 29.89 5.28
C SER A 286 -4.59 29.64 6.79
N HIS A 287 -3.39 29.60 7.37
CA HIS A 287 -3.23 29.48 8.81
C HIS A 287 -3.29 30.84 9.49
N ARG A 288 -3.95 30.85 10.65
CA ARG A 288 -3.90 31.94 11.60
C ARG A 288 -2.53 31.99 12.29
N PRO A 289 -2.17 33.13 12.92
CA PRO A 289 -0.90 33.27 13.63
C PRO A 289 -0.67 32.28 14.79
N ASP A 290 -1.74 31.68 15.32
CA ASP A 290 -1.71 30.64 16.37
C ASP A 290 -1.46 29.23 15.82
N GLY A 291 -1.27 29.09 14.50
CA GLY A 291 -1.00 27.82 13.83
C GLY A 291 -2.26 26.98 13.57
N MET A 292 -3.45 27.55 13.79
CA MET A 292 -4.74 26.96 13.38
C MET A 292 -5.10 27.29 11.94
#